data_AF-A0A645CDI0-F1
#
_entry.id   AF-A0A645CDI0-F1
#
_cell.length_a   1.000
_cell.length_b   1.000
_cell.length_c   1.000
_cell.angle_alpha   90.00
_cell.angle_beta   90.00
_cell.angle_gamma   90.00
#
_symmetry.space_group_name_H-M   'P 1'
#
loop_
_entity.id
_entity.type
_entity.pdbx_description
1 polymer ?
#
loop_
_entity_poly.entity_id
_entity_poly.type
_entity_poly.pdbx_seq_one_letter_code
_entity_poly.pdbx_strand_id
1 'polypeptide(L)'
;MGGYGALNFALSKPEPYAAAANLSGSVDLFSLAKENASATGRHPFAFERIFRNHMHLENLEAYLCHLIRRNRAENRPSTKLFTGCGTEDFLYPLLLSAKQTLAELGVDFHFEVHPGAHNWQYWDAHI
;
A
#
# COMPACT_ATOMS: atom_id res chain seq x y z
N MET A 1 -2.74 -2.73 8.39
CA MET A 1 -2.36 -3.89 7.53
C MET A 1 -3.40 -4.23 6.45
N GLY A 2 -4.71 -4.18 6.74
CA GLY A 2 -5.74 -4.57 5.77
C GLY A 2 -5.71 -3.81 4.44
N GLY A 3 -5.38 -2.52 4.45
CA GLY A 3 -5.33 -1.71 3.24
C GLY A 3 -4.32 -2.17 2.18
N TYR A 4 -3.08 -2.53 2.57
CA TYR A 4 -2.11 -3.15 1.62
C TYR A 4 -2.67 -4.43 1.00
N GLY A 5 -3.27 -5.29 1.84
CA GLY A 5 -3.89 -6.53 1.39
C GLY A 5 -4.99 -6.28 0.36
N ALA A 6 -5.87 -5.31 0.61
CA ALA A 6 -6.94 -4.94 -0.31
C ALA A 6 -6.40 -4.51 -1.68
N LEU A 7 -5.40 -3.62 -1.71
CA LEU A 7 -4.75 -3.19 -2.96
C LEU A 7 -4.09 -4.37 -3.67
N ASN A 8 -3.35 -5.20 -2.93
CA ASN A 8 -2.67 -6.36 -3.49
C ASN A 8 -3.66 -7.35 -4.12
N PHE A 9 -4.75 -7.69 -3.42
CA PHE A 9 -5.76 -8.59 -3.94
C PHE A 9 -6.42 -8.05 -5.20
N ALA A 10 -6.84 -6.78 -5.17
CA ALA A 10 -7.52 -6.17 -6.30
C ALA A 10 -6.61 -6.03 -7.52
N LEU A 11 -5.35 -5.65 -7.34
CA LEU A 11 -4.39 -5.57 -8.45
C LEU A 11 -3.89 -6.94 -8.92
N SER A 12 -3.90 -7.97 -8.06
CA SER A 12 -3.51 -9.33 -8.45
C SER A 12 -4.58 -10.03 -9.31
N LYS A 13 -5.86 -9.79 -8.98
CA LYS A 13 -7.03 -10.34 -9.66
C LYS A 13 -8.08 -9.23 -9.85
N PRO A 14 -7.90 -8.28 -10.78
CA PRO A 14 -8.76 -7.11 -10.94
C PRO A 14 -10.16 -7.42 -11.48
N GLU A 15 -10.39 -8.62 -12.04
CA GLU A 15 -11.63 -8.98 -12.71
C GLU A 15 -12.91 -8.78 -11.86
N PRO A 16 -12.94 -9.11 -10.55
CA PRO A 16 -14.11 -8.90 -9.73
C PRO A 16 -14.11 -7.54 -8.99
N TYR A 17 -13.07 -6.70 -9.14
CA TYR A 17 -12.89 -5.49 -8.33
C TYR A 17 -12.80 -4.23 -9.19
N ALA A 18 -13.89 -3.46 -9.21
CA ALA A 18 -13.91 -2.12 -9.81
C ALA A 18 -13.10 -1.09 -9.00
N ALA A 19 -12.98 -1.29 -7.68
CA ALA A 19 -12.25 -0.40 -6.79
C ALA A 19 -11.64 -1.13 -5.59
N ALA A 20 -10.61 -0.54 -4.98
CA ALA A 20 -10.00 -0.99 -3.73
C ALA A 20 -9.61 0.21 -2.86
N ALA A 21 -9.84 0.09 -1.54
CA ALA A 21 -9.58 1.14 -0.57
C ALA A 21 -8.48 0.74 0.42
N ASN A 22 -7.60 1.69 0.70
CA ASN A 22 -6.51 1.57 1.64
C ASN A 22 -6.64 2.65 2.72
N LEU A 23 -7.12 2.27 3.91
CA LEU A 23 -7.18 3.15 5.07
C LEU A 23 -5.96 2.91 5.94
N SER A 24 -5.05 3.88 6.01
CA SER A 24 -3.79 3.80 6.77
C SER A 24 -3.01 2.50 6.56
N GLY A 25 -2.97 1.94 5.36
CA GLY A 25 -2.17 0.75 5.07
C GLY A 25 -0.85 1.11 4.41
N SER A 26 0.20 0.39 4.80
CA SER A 26 1.54 0.55 4.25
C SER A 26 1.58 0.08 2.80
N VAL A 27 1.66 1.02 1.86
CA VAL A 27 1.76 0.72 0.42
C VAL A 27 3.20 0.48 -0.05
N ASP A 28 4.18 0.92 0.73
CA ASP A 28 5.60 0.69 0.50
C ASP A 28 6.18 -0.15 1.66
N LEU A 29 6.03 -1.47 1.51
CA LEU A 29 6.60 -2.43 2.43
C LEU A 29 8.13 -2.51 2.34
N PHE A 30 8.75 -2.00 1.27
CA PHE A 30 10.21 -2.05 1.11
C PHE A 30 10.88 -1.02 2.03
N SER A 31 10.45 0.24 1.97
CA SER A 31 10.96 1.27 2.88
C SER A 31 10.70 0.89 4.33
N LEU A 32 9.52 0.32 4.61
CA LEU A 32 9.21 -0.21 5.94
C LEU A 32 10.16 -1.35 6.34
N ALA A 33 10.44 -2.31 5.45
CA ALA A 33 11.35 -3.41 5.73
C ALA A 33 12.82 -2.95 5.90
N LYS A 34 13.25 -1.94 5.14
CA LYS A 34 14.59 -1.34 5.25
C LYS A 34 14.77 -0.58 6.56
N GLU A 35 13.78 0.21 6.95
CA GLU A 35 13.74 0.86 8.27
C GLU A 35 13.78 -0.20 9.38
N ASN A 36 13.01 -1.29 9.24
CA ASN A 36 13.06 -2.42 10.17
C ASN A 36 14.46 -3.06 10.23
N ALA A 37 15.13 -3.34 9.11
CA ALA A 37 16.45 -3.96 9.11
C ALA A 37 17.55 -3.09 9.78
N SER A 38 17.33 -1.78 9.85
CA SER A 38 18.26 -0.83 10.48
C SER A 38 18.06 -0.64 12.00
N ALA A 39 16.96 -1.16 12.56
CA ALA A 39 16.64 -1.01 13.97
C ALA A 39 17.34 -2.08 14.85
N THR A 40 17.87 -1.71 16.01
CA THR A 40 18.46 -2.65 16.97
C THR A 40 17.40 -3.19 17.93
N GLY A 41 16.89 -4.42 17.73
CA GLY A 41 15.95 -5.05 18.65
C GLY A 41 15.01 -6.11 18.04
N ARG A 42 14.04 -6.61 18.83
CA ARG A 42 12.97 -7.50 18.33
C ARG A 42 11.98 -6.67 17.51
N HIS A 43 11.97 -6.88 16.21
CA HIS A 43 11.10 -6.13 15.29
C HIS A 43 9.61 -6.45 15.48
N PRO A 44 8.71 -5.46 15.37
CA PRO A 44 7.27 -5.69 15.43
C PRO A 44 6.75 -6.48 14.21
N PHE A 45 7.48 -6.49 13.10
CA PHE A 45 7.10 -7.16 11.85
C PHE A 45 8.11 -8.23 11.46
N ALA A 46 7.67 -9.50 11.43
CA ALA A 46 8.50 -10.63 11.01
C ALA A 46 8.49 -10.78 9.47
N PHE A 47 9.02 -9.80 8.74
CA PHE A 47 9.02 -9.76 7.27
C PHE A 47 9.54 -11.05 6.62
N GLU A 48 10.63 -11.63 7.13
CA GLU A 48 11.17 -12.89 6.63
C GLU A 48 10.18 -14.06 6.73
N ARG A 49 9.34 -14.08 7.77
CA ARG A 49 8.31 -15.11 7.96
C ARG A 49 7.09 -14.87 7.09
N ILE A 50 6.77 -13.61 6.78
CA ILE A 50 5.62 -13.21 5.97
C ILE A 50 5.91 -13.41 4.48
N PHE A 51 7.12 -13.08 4.03
CA PHE A 51 7.50 -13.09 2.61
C PHE A 51 8.43 -14.26 2.20
N ARG A 52 8.89 -15.09 3.17
CA ARG A 52 9.65 -16.35 3.02
C ARG A 52 10.35 -16.51 1.66
N ASN A 53 11.48 -15.85 1.44
CA ASN A 53 12.35 -16.02 0.24
C ASN A 53 11.68 -15.90 -1.15
N HIS A 54 10.39 -15.53 -1.25
CA HIS A 54 9.66 -15.49 -2.51
C HIS A 54 9.64 -14.10 -3.15
N MET A 55 10.12 -13.09 -2.41
CA MET A 55 10.27 -11.72 -2.87
C MET A 55 11.54 -11.15 -2.26
N HIS A 56 12.49 -10.72 -3.08
CA HIS A 56 13.46 -9.73 -2.61
C HIS A 56 12.63 -8.54 -2.13
N LEU A 57 12.85 -8.07 -0.88
CA LEU A 57 12.05 -6.99 -0.29
C LEU A 57 12.04 -5.74 -1.19
N GLU A 58 13.14 -5.53 -1.92
CA GLU A 58 13.34 -4.53 -2.98
C GLU A 58 12.27 -4.56 -4.08
N ASN A 59 11.58 -5.69 -4.25
CA ASN A 59 10.54 -5.89 -5.24
C ASN A 59 9.12 -5.60 -4.71
N LEU A 60 8.91 -5.21 -3.44
CA LEU A 60 7.56 -5.06 -2.86
C LEU A 60 6.88 -3.72 -3.18
N GLU A 61 7.58 -2.59 -3.09
CA GLU A 61 7.08 -1.33 -3.68
C GLU A 61 6.95 -1.49 -5.19
N ALA A 62 7.97 -2.14 -5.78
CA ALA A 62 7.91 -2.58 -7.15
C ALA A 62 6.76 -3.56 -7.39
N TYR A 63 6.15 -4.18 -6.38
CA TYR A 63 5.13 -5.22 -6.56
C TYR A 63 3.78 -4.61 -6.90
N LEU A 64 3.28 -3.64 -6.11
CA LEU A 64 2.04 -2.94 -6.50
C LEU A 64 2.23 -2.21 -7.83
N CYS A 65 3.38 -1.56 -8.02
CA CYS A 65 3.75 -0.93 -9.29
C CYS A 65 3.83 -1.96 -10.44
N HIS A 66 4.39 -3.15 -10.19
CA HIS A 66 4.48 -4.25 -11.14
C HIS A 66 3.11 -4.78 -11.50
N LEU A 67 2.22 -4.99 -10.54
CA LEU A 67 0.84 -5.42 -10.79
C LEU A 67 0.11 -4.39 -11.65
N ILE A 68 0.26 -3.09 -11.38
CA ILE A 68 -0.31 -2.01 -12.20
C ILE A 68 0.23 -2.08 -13.63
N ARG A 69 1.56 -2.16 -13.81
CA ARG A 69 2.20 -2.24 -15.13
C ARG A 69 1.79 -3.49 -15.89
N ARG A 70 1.76 -4.65 -15.21
CA ARG A 70 1.33 -5.94 -15.77
C ARG A 70 -0.12 -5.87 -16.22
N ASN A 71 -1.03 -5.40 -15.38
CA ASN A 71 -2.46 -5.31 -15.71
C ASN A 71 -2.68 -4.40 -16.92
N ARG A 72 -1.95 -3.29 -17.02
CA ARG A 72 -1.96 -2.43 -18.22
C ARG A 72 -1.45 -3.17 -19.45
N ALA A 73 -0.29 -3.83 -19.37
CA ALA A 73 0.30 -4.56 -20.48
C ALA A 73 -0.58 -5.72 -21.00
N GLU A 74 -1.29 -6.38 -20.09
CA GLU A 74 -2.20 -7.49 -20.37
C GLU A 74 -3.63 -7.02 -20.74
N ASN A 75 -3.88 -5.71 -20.84
CA ASN A 75 -5.21 -5.12 -21.07
C ASN A 75 -6.29 -5.63 -20.08
N ARG A 76 -5.91 -5.85 -18.83
CA ARG A 76 -6.83 -6.26 -17.76
C ARG A 76 -7.68 -5.07 -17.30
N PRO A 77 -8.84 -5.34 -16.67
CA PRO A 77 -9.68 -4.28 -16.11
C PRO A 77 -8.89 -3.36 -15.19
N SER A 78 -9.17 -2.06 -15.28
CA SER A 78 -8.61 -1.07 -14.37
C SER A 78 -9.35 -1.09 -13.04
N THR A 79 -8.60 -1.12 -11.93
CA THR A 79 -9.15 -0.99 -10.58
C THR A 79 -8.88 0.41 -10.08
N LYS A 80 -9.94 1.13 -9.67
CA LYS A 80 -9.81 2.42 -9.00
C LYS A 80 -9.21 2.25 -7.61
N LEU A 81 -8.25 3.08 -7.25
CA LEU A 81 -7.57 2.98 -5.97
C LEU A 81 -7.94 4.18 -5.10
N PHE A 82 -8.32 3.93 -3.85
CA PHE A 82 -8.51 4.96 -2.83
C PHE A 82 -7.49 4.78 -1.72
N THR A 83 -6.95 5.87 -1.19
CA THR A 83 -6.18 5.85 0.04
C THR A 83 -6.57 7.01 0.95
N GLY A 84 -6.97 6.66 2.17
CA GLY A 84 -7.22 7.58 3.27
C GLY A 84 -6.13 7.45 4.31
N CYS A 85 -5.59 8.57 4.80
CA CYS A 85 -4.67 8.58 5.93
C CYS A 85 -4.86 9.82 6.82
N GLY A 86 -4.66 9.63 8.12
CA GLY A 86 -4.65 10.71 9.09
C GLY A 86 -3.34 11.53 9.04
N THR A 87 -3.38 12.85 9.26
CA THR A 87 -2.17 13.69 9.28
C THR A 87 -1.20 13.37 10.41
N GLU A 88 -1.69 12.77 11.51
CA GLU A 88 -0.89 12.35 12.66
C GLU A 88 -0.56 10.84 12.63
N ASP A 89 -0.91 10.15 11.53
CA ASP A 89 -0.55 8.74 11.33
C ASP A 89 0.95 8.61 11.01
N PHE A 90 1.62 7.66 11.66
CA PHE A 90 3.04 7.41 11.42
C PHE A 90 3.33 6.93 9.98
N LEU A 91 2.32 6.44 9.26
CA LEU A 91 2.42 6.06 7.85
C LEU A 91 2.19 7.22 6.88
N TYR A 92 1.79 8.40 7.35
CA TYR A 92 1.47 9.53 6.48
C TYR A 92 2.63 9.94 5.55
N PRO A 93 3.89 10.09 6.02
CA PRO A 93 5.01 10.42 5.14
C PRO A 93 5.27 9.35 4.07
N LEU A 94 5.13 8.07 4.44
CA LEU A 94 5.29 6.94 3.52
C LEU A 94 4.23 6.97 2.42
N LEU A 95 2.98 7.26 2.79
CA LEU A 95 1.86 7.32 1.85
C LEU A 95 1.93 8.52 0.91
N LEU A 96 2.50 9.65 1.36
CA LEU A 96 2.79 10.78 0.48
C LEU A 96 3.81 10.43 -0.61
N SER A 97 4.88 9.69 -0.27
CA SER A 97 5.87 9.23 -1.25
C SER A 97 5.22 8.34 -2.31
N ALA A 98 4.41 7.37 -1.87
CA ALA A 98 3.75 6.45 -2.77
C ALA A 98 2.69 7.12 -3.68
N LYS A 99 2.03 8.18 -3.22
CA LYS A 99 1.12 8.99 -4.05
C LYS A 99 1.81 9.49 -5.32
N GLN A 100 3.06 9.97 -5.21
CA GLN A 100 3.81 10.44 -6.36
C GLN A 100 4.09 9.30 -7.34
N THR A 101 4.57 8.15 -6.86
CA THR A 101 4.83 6.96 -7.67
C THR A 101 3.57 6.47 -8.40
N LEU A 102 2.41 6.44 -7.73
CA LEU A 102 1.15 6.00 -8.32
C LEU A 102 0.62 6.99 -9.38
N ALA A 103 0.83 8.29 -9.18
CA ALA A 103 0.47 9.32 -10.15
C ALA A 103 1.32 9.19 -11.43
N GLU A 104 2.62 8.95 -11.30
CA GLU A 104 3.53 8.74 -12.45
C GLU A 104 3.18 7.48 -13.26
N LEU A 105 2.60 6.47 -12.61
CA LEU A 105 2.10 5.27 -13.27
C LEU A 105 0.79 5.52 -14.03
N GLY A 106 0.09 6.64 -13.80
CA GLY A 106 -1.18 6.97 -14.45
C GLY A 106 -2.32 6.03 -14.04
N VAL A 107 -2.34 5.59 -12.78
CA VAL A 107 -3.45 4.81 -12.23
C VAL A 107 -4.54 5.77 -11.72
N ASP A 108 -5.81 5.38 -11.80
CA ASP A 108 -6.92 6.16 -11.21
C ASP A 108 -6.86 6.03 -9.68
N PHE A 109 -6.19 6.99 -9.05
CA PHE A 109 -5.88 7.00 -7.62
C PHE A 109 -6.43 8.26 -6.95
N HIS A 110 -7.23 8.06 -5.91
CA HIS A 110 -7.71 9.11 -5.03
C HIS A 110 -6.98 9.06 -3.69
N PHE A 111 -6.43 10.20 -3.26
CA PHE A 111 -5.72 10.33 -1.99
C PHE A 111 -6.38 11.39 -1.12
N GLU A 112 -6.90 10.96 0.02
CA GLU A 112 -7.64 11.79 0.95
C GLU A 112 -6.93 11.81 2.31
N VAL A 113 -6.86 12.99 2.92
CA VAL A 113 -6.16 13.21 4.18
C VAL A 113 -7.01 14.09 5.07
N HIS A 114 -7.14 13.68 6.33
CA HIS A 114 -7.85 14.43 7.38
C HIS A 114 -7.05 14.38 8.69
N PRO A 115 -7.35 15.24 9.68
CA PRO A 115 -6.85 15.05 11.03
C PRO A 115 -7.22 13.67 11.59
N GLY A 116 -6.25 12.97 12.15
CA GLY A 116 -6.41 11.64 12.71
C GLY A 116 -5.07 10.92 12.90
N ALA A 117 -5.03 10.03 13.89
CA ALA A 117 -3.93 9.12 14.12
C ALA A 117 -4.27 7.70 13.63
N HIS A 118 -3.32 6.78 13.75
CA HIS A 118 -3.48 5.37 13.37
C HIS A 118 -4.40 4.59 14.34
N ASN A 119 -5.70 4.89 14.31
CA ASN A 119 -6.66 4.35 15.26
C ASN A 119 -8.05 4.09 14.65
N TRP A 120 -8.88 3.37 15.39
CA TRP A 120 -10.23 3.01 14.97
C TRP A 120 -11.17 4.20 14.82
N GLN A 121 -10.98 5.29 15.56
CA GLN A 121 -11.84 6.48 15.47
C GLN A 121 -11.69 7.13 14.09
N TYR A 122 -10.45 7.21 13.59
CA TYR A 122 -10.19 7.63 12.22
C TYR A 122 -10.83 6.67 11.21
N TRP A 123 -10.59 5.36 11.34
CA TRP A 123 -11.14 4.41 10.37
C TRP A 123 -12.68 4.36 10.35
N ASP A 124 -13.34 4.49 11.50
CA ASP A 124 -14.80 4.51 11.61
C ASP A 124 -15.42 5.75 10.93
N ALA A 125 -14.75 6.90 10.99
CA ALA A 125 -15.22 8.13 10.35
C ALA A 125 -15.00 8.16 8.83
N HIS A 126 -14.15 7.29 8.29
CA HIS A 126 -13.67 7.35 6.91
C HIS A 126 -13.88 6.05 6.11
N ILE A 127 -14.69 5.11 6.63
CA ILE A 127 -15.08 3.87 5.94
C ILE A 127 -16.40 4.00 5.19
#